data_AF-X0V1G5-F1
#
_entry.id   AF-X0V1G5-F1
#
_cell.length_a   1.000
_cell.length_b   1.000
_cell.length_c   1.000
_cell.angle_alpha   90.00
_cell.angle_beta   90.00
_cell.angle_gamma   90.00
#
_symmetry.space_group_name_H-M   'P 1'
#
loop_
_entity.id
_entity.type
_entity.pdbx_description
1 polymer ?
#
loop_
_entity_poly.entity_id
_entity_poly.type
_entity_poly.pdbx_seq_one_letter_code
_entity_poly.pdbx_strand_id
1 'polypeptide(L)'
;YSNDKVAQIITFGTMAARAAVRDVGRALGIPYARVDTIAKMIPWEPNITIEKALKMESRLKELMKNDEDIKKLIETASSLEGLARHASTHAAGIVLSRKPLTDYVPLQKTAEGETCTQYAMAELEELGLLKMDFLGLRTLTVISNALKIIKHTRGEELDINKIPLDDKKVYKMLSKGNCAGIFQLESEGMRDLVKRLKPENIEDITALLALYRPGPLGSGMIEDFINRKKGIIEIKYAHPRLESVLKETYGVIVYQEQVMKIASELAGFT
;
A
#
# COMPACT_ATOMS: atom_id res chain seq x y z
N TYR A 1 -19.07 21.02 12.41
CA TYR A 1 -17.82 21.52 13.02
C TYR A 1 -17.51 22.89 12.43
N SER A 2 -16.96 23.81 13.22
CA SER A 2 -16.57 25.17 12.81
C SER A 2 -15.10 25.22 12.34
N ASN A 3 -14.69 26.29 11.65
CA ASN A 3 -13.38 26.41 11.00
C ASN A 3 -12.17 26.32 11.97
N ASP A 4 -12.39 26.60 13.25
CA ASP A 4 -11.42 26.49 14.35
C ASP A 4 -11.33 25.08 14.96
N LYS A 5 -12.22 24.16 14.57
CA LYS A 5 -12.34 22.79 15.10
C LYS A 5 -11.96 21.71 14.08
N VAL A 6 -11.52 22.13 12.91
CA VAL A 6 -11.14 21.26 11.79
C VAL A 6 -9.84 21.77 11.20
N ALA A 7 -8.88 20.87 11.00
CA ALA A 7 -7.63 21.18 10.32
C ALA A 7 -7.12 19.96 9.56
N GLN A 8 -6.27 20.18 8.56
CA GLN A 8 -5.50 19.10 7.98
C GLN A 8 -4.43 18.62 8.94
N ILE A 9 -3.95 17.40 8.72
CA ILE A 9 -2.86 16.81 9.49
C ILE A 9 -1.54 17.05 8.75
N ILE A 10 -0.49 17.46 9.47
CA ILE A 10 0.84 17.62 8.89
C ILE A 10 1.50 16.26 8.68
N THR A 11 2.37 16.20 7.67
CA THR A 11 3.33 15.12 7.50
C THR A 11 4.73 15.70 7.33
N PHE A 12 5.74 14.95 7.73
CA PHE A 12 7.13 15.35 7.57
C PHE A 12 7.77 14.45 6.53
N GLY A 13 8.22 15.05 5.42
CA GLY A 13 9.04 14.34 4.45
C GLY A 13 10.44 14.13 5.04
N THR A 14 10.89 12.88 5.16
CA THR A 14 12.23 12.55 5.67
C THR A 14 13.22 12.34 4.52
N MET A 15 14.51 12.44 4.83
CA MET A 15 15.59 12.14 3.88
C MET A 15 15.76 10.62 3.74
N ALA A 16 14.99 10.01 2.83
CA ALA A 16 15.18 8.60 2.47
C ALA A 16 16.57 8.36 1.84
N ALA A 17 17.13 7.14 1.97
CA ALA A 17 18.48 6.76 1.56
C ALA A 17 18.96 7.41 0.23
N ARG A 18 18.21 7.21 -0.86
CA ARG A 18 18.55 7.76 -2.18
C ARG A 18 18.47 9.29 -2.24
N ALA A 19 17.51 9.89 -1.54
CA ALA A 19 17.34 11.33 -1.49
C ALA A 19 18.47 11.98 -0.66
N ALA A 20 18.84 11.36 0.46
CA ALA A 20 19.98 11.77 1.28
C ALA A 20 21.27 11.81 0.46
N VAL A 21 21.60 10.74 -0.27
CA VAL A 21 22.78 10.71 -1.17
C VAL A 21 22.72 11.83 -2.20
N ARG A 22 21.56 12.08 -2.83
CA ARG A 22 21.42 13.15 -3.83
C ARG A 22 21.62 14.55 -3.26
N ASP A 23 21.04 14.84 -2.09
CA ASP A 23 21.16 16.16 -1.47
C ASP A 23 22.56 16.43 -0.95
N VAL A 24 23.19 15.44 -0.30
CA VAL A 24 24.58 15.57 0.15
C VAL A 24 25.51 15.73 -1.04
N GLY A 25 25.33 14.95 -2.11
CA GLY A 25 26.16 15.06 -3.30
C GLY A 25 26.10 16.46 -3.94
N ARG A 26 24.90 17.07 -3.96
CA ARG A 26 24.74 18.46 -4.40
C ARG A 26 25.47 19.44 -3.48
N ALA A 27 25.37 19.27 -2.15
CA ALA A 27 26.04 20.14 -1.19
C ALA A 27 27.57 20.03 -1.24
N LEU A 28 28.10 18.84 -1.55
CA LEU A 28 29.53 18.58 -1.72
C LEU A 28 30.06 19.01 -3.10
N GLY A 29 29.21 19.50 -4.01
CA GLY A 29 29.61 19.93 -5.36
C GLY A 29 29.94 18.77 -6.30
N ILE A 30 29.52 17.55 -5.99
CA ILE A 30 29.75 16.37 -6.85
C ILE A 30 28.81 16.45 -8.06
N PRO A 31 29.28 16.20 -9.29
CA PRO A 31 28.43 16.23 -10.49
C PRO A 31 27.20 15.32 -10.37
N TYR A 32 26.02 15.85 -10.73
CA TYR A 32 24.74 15.15 -10.57
C TYR A 32 24.74 13.74 -11.18
N ALA A 33 25.31 13.56 -12.38
CA ALA A 33 25.37 12.26 -13.04
C ALA A 33 26.10 11.18 -12.21
N ARG A 34 27.17 11.58 -11.51
CA ARG A 34 27.94 10.69 -10.64
C ARG A 34 27.13 10.35 -9.38
N VAL A 35 26.51 11.36 -8.77
CA VAL A 35 25.65 11.16 -7.59
C VAL A 35 24.43 10.29 -7.90
N ASP A 36 23.77 10.50 -9.04
CA ASP A 36 22.61 9.70 -9.44
C ASP A 36 22.98 8.25 -9.73
N THR A 37 24.18 8.01 -10.28
CA THR A 37 24.72 6.65 -10.46
C THR A 37 24.85 5.93 -9.12
N ILE A 38 25.42 6.59 -8.11
CA ILE A 38 25.57 6.04 -6.75
C ILE A 38 24.19 5.83 -6.11
N ALA A 39 23.28 6.80 -6.21
CA ALA A 39 21.95 6.70 -5.64
C ALA A 39 21.12 5.55 -6.27
N LYS A 40 21.33 5.25 -7.56
CA LYS A 40 20.67 4.12 -8.24
C LYS A 40 21.20 2.75 -7.80
N MET A 41 22.41 2.67 -7.25
CA MET A 41 22.96 1.42 -6.69
C MET A 41 22.29 1.01 -5.38
N ILE A 42 21.65 1.95 -4.66
CA ILE A 42 20.84 1.62 -3.47
C ILE A 42 19.62 0.82 -3.95
N PRO A 43 19.37 -0.41 -3.48
CA PRO A 43 18.24 -1.23 -3.91
C PRO A 43 16.88 -0.55 -3.72
N TRP A 44 15.90 -0.92 -4.55
CA TRP A 44 14.53 -0.44 -4.39
C TRP A 44 13.75 -1.41 -3.50
N GLU A 45 13.83 -1.20 -2.19
CA GLU A 45 13.05 -1.93 -1.19
C GLU A 45 12.31 -0.95 -0.27
N PRO A 46 11.11 -1.32 0.22
CA PRO A 46 10.44 -0.57 1.27
C PRO A 46 11.36 -0.41 2.49
N ASN A 47 11.46 0.81 3.02
CA ASN A 47 12.27 1.14 4.19
C ASN A 47 13.77 0.76 4.06
N ILE A 48 14.31 0.81 2.84
CA ILE A 48 15.76 0.65 2.63
C ILE A 48 16.53 1.77 3.33
N THR A 49 17.57 1.38 4.07
CA THR A 49 18.55 2.29 4.69
C THR A 49 19.88 2.23 3.94
N ILE A 50 20.71 3.27 4.03
CA ILE A 50 22.07 3.24 3.46
C ILE A 50 22.88 2.08 4.04
N GLU A 51 22.77 1.81 5.35
CA GLU A 51 23.47 0.69 5.99
C GLU A 51 23.10 -0.67 5.37
N LYS A 52 21.81 -0.95 5.22
CA LYS A 52 21.31 -2.15 4.55
C LYS A 52 21.75 -2.22 3.08
N ALA A 53 21.73 -1.10 2.36
CA ALA A 53 22.21 -1.05 0.98
C ALA A 53 23.69 -1.43 0.86
N LEU A 54 24.55 -0.97 1.79
CA LEU A 54 25.97 -1.36 1.84
C LEU A 54 26.16 -2.85 2.14
N LYS A 55 25.25 -3.50 2.87
CA LYS A 55 25.29 -4.95 3.11
C LYS A 55 24.90 -5.74 1.84
N MET A 56 24.00 -5.20 1.02
CA MET A 56 23.46 -5.88 -0.16
C MET A 56 24.31 -5.67 -1.43
N GLU A 57 24.92 -4.50 -1.60
CA GLU A 57 25.66 -4.13 -2.81
C GLU A 57 27.15 -3.94 -2.52
N SER A 58 27.97 -4.92 -2.91
CA SER A 58 29.42 -4.90 -2.66
C SER A 58 30.12 -3.79 -3.44
N ARG A 59 29.61 -3.39 -4.61
CA ARG A 59 30.20 -2.32 -5.44
C ARG A 59 30.17 -0.97 -4.73
N LEU A 60 29.15 -0.69 -3.92
CA LEU A 60 29.09 0.55 -3.13
C LEU A 60 30.25 0.62 -2.12
N LYS A 61 30.57 -0.51 -1.46
CA LYS A 61 31.72 -0.60 -0.54
C LYS A 61 33.05 -0.44 -1.27
N GLU A 62 33.19 -1.05 -2.44
CA GLU A 62 34.39 -0.91 -3.27
C GLU A 62 34.61 0.54 -3.71
N LEU A 63 33.55 1.23 -4.15
CA LEU A 63 33.61 2.65 -4.49
C LEU A 63 34.02 3.51 -3.29
N MET A 64 33.43 3.28 -2.11
CA MET A 64 33.85 3.99 -0.89
C MET A 64 35.32 3.74 -0.52
N LYS A 65 35.88 2.57 -0.85
CA LYS A 65 37.29 2.26 -0.58
C LYS A 65 38.25 2.95 -1.55
N ASN A 66 37.84 3.07 -2.80
CA ASN A 66 38.70 3.56 -3.89
C ASN A 66 38.56 5.07 -4.13
N ASP A 67 37.56 5.72 -3.52
CA ASP A 67 37.17 7.08 -3.85
C ASP A 67 36.73 7.85 -2.59
N GLU A 68 37.62 8.73 -2.11
CA GLU A 68 37.39 9.50 -0.87
C GLU A 68 36.19 10.46 -0.98
N ASP A 69 35.89 11.00 -2.17
CA ASP A 69 34.70 11.84 -2.35
C ASP A 69 33.42 11.03 -2.15
N ILE A 70 33.39 9.79 -2.66
CA ILE A 70 32.24 8.89 -2.51
C ILE A 70 32.12 8.42 -1.07
N LYS A 71 33.24 8.12 -0.41
CA LYS A 71 33.25 7.76 1.01
C LYS A 71 32.63 8.87 1.86
N LYS A 72 33.11 10.10 1.70
CA LYS A 72 32.60 11.29 2.40
C LYS A 72 31.12 11.52 2.10
N LEU A 73 30.71 11.36 0.85
CA LEU A 73 29.31 11.44 0.42
C LEU A 73 28.42 10.46 1.19
N ILE A 74 28.79 9.17 1.21
CA ILE A 74 27.97 8.12 1.82
C ILE A 74 27.94 8.23 3.34
N GLU A 75 29.07 8.52 3.99
CA GLU A 75 29.13 8.68 5.45
C GLU A 75 28.29 9.89 5.92
N THR A 76 28.38 11.01 5.18
CA THR A 76 27.58 12.20 5.48
C THR A 76 26.10 11.94 5.21
N ALA A 77 25.76 11.28 4.08
CA ALA A 77 24.38 10.92 3.77
C ALA A 77 23.79 9.94 4.81
N SER A 78 24.59 9.01 5.33
CA SER A 78 24.16 8.08 6.38
C SER A 78 23.81 8.80 7.69
N SER A 79 24.53 9.89 8.00
CA SER A 79 24.27 10.69 9.20
C SER A 79 23.02 11.57 9.08
N LEU A 80 22.59 11.87 7.85
CA LEU A 80 21.42 12.70 7.55
C LEU A 80 20.17 11.87 7.16
N GLU A 81 20.34 10.57 6.90
CA GLU A 81 19.25 9.66 6.60
C GLU A 81 18.19 9.68 7.71
N GLY A 82 16.92 9.74 7.32
CA GLY A 82 15.79 9.73 8.25
C GLY A 82 15.46 11.08 8.91
N LEU A 83 16.34 12.08 8.81
CA LEU A 83 16.03 13.42 9.32
C LEU A 83 14.86 14.06 8.57
N ALA A 84 14.05 14.83 9.29
CA ALA A 84 12.96 15.60 8.71
C ALA A 84 13.52 16.70 7.79
N ARG A 85 13.03 16.75 6.55
CA ARG A 85 13.50 17.67 5.51
C ARG A 85 12.55 18.86 5.31
N HIS A 86 11.26 18.60 5.29
CA HIS A 86 10.23 19.62 5.08
C HIS A 86 8.90 19.18 5.68
N ALA A 87 8.11 20.17 6.09
CA ALA A 87 6.70 19.98 6.39
C ALA A 87 5.90 19.88 5.08
N SER A 88 4.91 18.98 5.08
CA SER A 88 3.92 18.81 4.03
C SER A 88 2.56 18.53 4.65
N THR A 89 1.52 18.50 3.85
CA THR A 89 0.16 18.15 4.29
C THR A 89 -0.08 16.66 4.07
N HIS A 90 -0.69 15.98 5.03
CA HIS A 90 -1.20 14.63 4.83
C HIS A 90 -2.25 14.65 3.72
N ALA A 91 -2.06 13.83 2.68
CA ALA A 91 -2.91 13.82 1.49
C ALA A 91 -4.39 13.40 1.74
N ALA A 92 -4.78 13.10 2.98
CA ALA A 92 -6.08 12.54 3.32
C ALA A 92 -6.52 12.89 4.75
N GLY A 93 -5.58 13.10 5.67
CA GLY A 93 -5.86 13.23 7.09
C GLY A 93 -6.44 14.59 7.46
N ILE A 94 -7.63 14.56 8.06
CA ILE A 94 -8.27 15.70 8.72
C ILE A 94 -8.46 15.36 10.19
N VAL A 95 -8.20 16.32 11.05
CA VAL A 95 -8.48 16.22 12.49
C VAL A 95 -9.71 17.04 12.86
N LEU A 96 -10.51 16.50 13.78
CA LEU A 96 -11.76 17.06 14.26
C LEU A 96 -11.72 17.13 15.79
N SER A 97 -12.17 18.26 16.35
CA SER A 97 -12.24 18.46 17.80
C SER A 97 -13.59 19.03 18.24
N ARG A 98 -13.93 18.86 19.53
CA ARG A 98 -15.15 19.44 20.12
C ARG A 98 -14.96 20.91 20.51
N LYS A 99 -13.78 21.26 21.04
CA LYS A 99 -13.33 22.62 21.35
C LYS A 99 -12.35 23.12 20.26
N PRO A 100 -11.98 24.41 20.21
CA PRO A 100 -10.98 24.90 19.24
C PRO A 100 -9.71 24.04 19.25
N LEU A 101 -9.16 23.75 18.07
CA LEU A 101 -7.98 22.88 17.94
C LEU A 101 -6.76 23.44 18.66
N THR A 102 -6.66 24.77 18.75
CA THR A 102 -5.59 25.47 19.48
C THR A 102 -5.55 25.17 20.97
N ASP A 103 -6.64 24.66 21.56
CA ASP A 103 -6.66 24.21 22.96
C ASP A 103 -5.89 22.89 23.16
N TYR A 104 -5.66 22.14 22.08
CA TYR A 104 -5.04 20.82 22.11
C TYR A 104 -3.69 20.79 21.40
N VAL A 105 -3.60 21.44 20.23
CA VAL A 105 -2.44 21.33 19.35
C VAL A 105 -2.09 22.65 18.68
N PRO A 106 -0.79 22.94 18.47
CA PRO A 106 -0.38 24.08 17.67
C PRO A 106 -0.77 23.88 16.20
N LEU A 107 -1.15 24.98 15.56
CA LEU A 107 -1.54 25.02 14.15
C LEU A 107 -0.55 25.85 13.34
N GLN A 108 -0.49 25.61 12.03
CA GLN A 108 0.24 26.41 11.07
C GLN A 108 -0.55 26.57 9.78
N LYS A 109 -0.13 27.53 8.96
CA LYS A 109 -0.62 27.70 7.60
C LYS A 109 0.29 26.99 6.61
N THR A 110 -0.30 26.19 5.73
CA THR A 110 0.43 25.60 4.60
C THR A 110 0.79 26.69 3.58
N ALA A 111 1.69 26.38 2.64
CA ALA A 111 2.02 27.30 1.55
C ALA A 111 0.78 27.70 0.70
N GLU A 112 -0.25 26.85 0.70
CA GLU A 112 -1.51 27.06 -0.02
C GLU A 112 -2.58 27.78 0.84
N GLY A 113 -2.24 28.15 2.08
CA GLY A 113 -3.11 28.92 2.99
C GLY A 113 -4.09 28.08 3.83
N GLU A 114 -4.03 26.76 3.71
CA GLU A 114 -4.84 25.82 4.49
C GLU A 114 -4.33 25.72 5.93
N THR A 115 -5.22 25.46 6.88
CA THR A 115 -4.85 25.27 8.29
C THR A 115 -4.46 23.82 8.53
N CYS A 116 -3.29 23.61 9.09
CA CYS A 116 -2.71 22.30 9.34
C CYS A 116 -2.22 22.20 10.79
N THR A 117 -2.29 21.02 11.40
CA THR A 117 -1.65 20.78 12.71
C THR A 117 -0.14 20.91 12.62
N GLN A 118 0.56 21.09 13.74
CA GLN A 118 2.03 20.92 13.77
C GLN A 118 2.45 19.54 14.30
N TYR A 119 1.51 18.78 14.87
CA TYR A 119 1.70 17.38 15.25
C TYR A 119 1.24 16.45 14.14
N ALA A 120 2.05 15.43 13.86
CA ALA A 120 1.75 14.43 12.86
C ALA A 120 0.71 13.42 13.39
N MET A 121 0.33 12.49 12.54
CA MET A 121 -0.80 11.60 12.77
C MET A 121 -0.70 10.81 14.08
N ALA A 122 0.47 10.26 14.40
CA ALA A 122 0.64 9.39 15.56
C ALA A 122 0.44 10.17 16.87
N GLU A 123 1.02 11.37 16.96
CA GLU A 123 0.91 12.23 18.14
C GLU A 123 -0.52 12.74 18.33
N LEU A 124 -1.25 13.03 17.24
CA LEU A 124 -2.67 13.39 17.32
C LEU A 124 -3.55 12.24 17.84
N GLU A 125 -3.22 11.01 17.46
CA GLU A 125 -3.91 9.80 17.91
C GLU A 125 -3.65 9.54 19.40
N GLU A 126 -2.40 9.70 19.85
CA GLU A 126 -2.03 9.61 21.28
C GLU A 126 -2.74 10.66 22.14
N LEU A 127 -3.01 11.85 21.59
CA LEU A 127 -3.81 12.90 22.23
C LEU A 127 -5.33 12.61 22.24
N GLY A 128 -5.77 11.51 21.61
CA GLY A 128 -7.17 11.12 21.55
C GLY A 128 -8.04 12.01 20.66
N LEU A 129 -7.43 12.73 19.72
CA LEU A 129 -8.17 13.55 18.76
C LEU A 129 -8.80 12.67 17.67
N LEU A 130 -10.01 13.04 17.26
CA LEU A 130 -10.72 12.32 16.21
C LEU A 130 -10.09 12.64 14.86
N LYS A 131 -9.52 11.63 14.22
CA LYS A 131 -9.00 11.70 12.86
C LYS A 131 -9.98 11.08 11.87
N MET A 132 -10.07 11.65 10.67
CA MET A 132 -10.69 11.03 9.51
C MET A 132 -9.78 11.14 8.29
N ASP A 133 -9.64 10.05 7.53
CA ASP A 133 -8.92 10.06 6.25
C ASP A 133 -9.89 10.17 5.08
N PHE A 134 -9.70 11.19 4.25
CA PHE A 134 -10.41 11.42 3.00
C PHE A 134 -9.48 11.11 1.82
N LEU A 135 -9.50 9.86 1.36
CA LEU A 135 -8.65 9.43 0.25
C LEU A 135 -9.27 9.80 -1.09
N GLY A 136 -8.50 10.50 -1.92
CA GLY A 136 -8.84 10.78 -3.32
C GLY A 136 -8.64 9.57 -4.23
N LEU A 137 -9.47 8.52 -4.10
CA LEU A 137 -9.34 7.32 -4.93
C LEU A 137 -9.90 7.58 -6.35
N ARG A 138 -9.00 7.72 -7.33
CA ARG A 138 -9.34 7.98 -8.74
C ARG A 138 -10.34 6.99 -9.32
N THR A 139 -10.32 5.73 -8.87
CA THR A 139 -11.26 4.67 -9.28
C THR A 139 -12.71 5.09 -9.13
N LEU A 140 -13.07 5.76 -8.02
CA LEU A 140 -14.45 6.20 -7.79
C LEU A 140 -14.87 7.30 -8.78
N THR A 141 -13.95 8.21 -9.12
CA THR A 141 -14.18 9.22 -10.15
C THR A 141 -14.39 8.58 -11.53
N VAL A 142 -13.61 7.55 -11.87
CA VAL A 142 -13.76 6.80 -13.13
C VAL A 142 -15.13 6.13 -13.20
N ILE A 143 -15.56 5.45 -12.13
CA ILE A 143 -16.88 4.81 -12.05
C ILE A 143 -18.00 5.86 -12.18
N SER A 144 -17.92 6.98 -11.44
CA SER A 144 -18.90 8.06 -11.51
C SER A 144 -19.04 8.62 -12.93
N ASN A 145 -17.93 8.85 -13.62
CA ASN A 145 -17.94 9.33 -15.00
C ASN A 145 -18.50 8.29 -15.97
N ALA A 146 -18.18 7.00 -15.79
CA ALA A 146 -18.74 5.92 -16.59
C ALA A 146 -20.28 5.87 -16.47
N LEU A 147 -20.83 5.98 -15.26
CA LEU A 147 -22.27 6.00 -15.02
C LEU A 147 -22.94 7.21 -15.70
N LYS A 148 -22.33 8.39 -15.62
CA LYS A 148 -22.82 9.60 -16.33
C LYS A 148 -22.86 9.41 -17.84
N ILE A 149 -21.81 8.80 -18.42
CA ILE A 149 -21.73 8.52 -19.86
C ILE A 149 -22.81 7.51 -20.26
N ILE A 150 -23.02 6.45 -19.49
CA ILE A 150 -24.07 5.45 -19.75
C ILE A 150 -25.45 6.12 -19.74
N LYS A 151 -25.74 6.95 -18.73
CA LYS A 151 -27.00 7.71 -18.65
C LYS A 151 -27.20 8.61 -19.86
N HIS A 152 -26.17 9.35 -20.29
CA HIS A 152 -26.26 10.26 -21.43
C HIS A 152 -26.38 9.52 -22.78
N THR A 153 -25.70 8.40 -22.96
CA THR A 153 -25.62 7.70 -24.26
C THR A 153 -26.71 6.66 -24.46
N ARG A 154 -27.22 6.05 -23.38
CA ARG A 154 -28.21 4.96 -23.42
C ARG A 154 -29.52 5.30 -22.72
N GLY A 155 -29.59 6.40 -21.97
CA GLY A 155 -30.75 6.74 -21.14
C GLY A 155 -30.91 5.84 -19.90
N GLU A 156 -29.95 4.96 -19.64
CA GLU A 156 -30.00 4.00 -18.53
C GLU A 156 -29.42 4.63 -17.25
N GLU A 157 -30.20 4.62 -16.17
CA GLU A 157 -29.74 5.04 -14.84
C GLU A 157 -29.40 3.80 -14.00
N LEU A 158 -28.10 3.58 -13.80
CA LEU A 158 -27.58 2.43 -13.06
C LEU A 158 -27.21 2.81 -11.62
N ASP A 159 -27.66 2.00 -10.67
CA ASP A 159 -27.22 2.08 -9.28
C ASP A 159 -26.06 1.10 -9.05
N ILE A 160 -24.87 1.65 -8.81
CA ILE A 160 -23.63 0.89 -8.60
C ILE A 160 -23.75 -0.11 -7.43
N ASN A 161 -24.55 0.21 -6.41
CA ASN A 161 -24.70 -0.63 -5.22
C ASN A 161 -25.61 -1.84 -5.45
N LYS A 162 -26.29 -1.90 -6.60
CA LYS A 162 -27.23 -2.98 -6.95
C LYS A 162 -26.72 -3.89 -8.06
N ILE A 163 -25.48 -3.69 -8.52
CA ILE A 163 -24.91 -4.54 -9.56
C ILE A 163 -24.71 -5.97 -9.01
N PRO A 164 -25.17 -7.02 -9.72
CA PRO A 164 -24.94 -8.41 -9.31
C PRO A 164 -23.45 -8.75 -9.27
N LEU A 165 -23.04 -9.50 -8.24
CA LEU A 165 -21.65 -9.93 -8.07
C LEU A 165 -21.34 -11.26 -8.77
N ASP A 166 -22.30 -11.90 -9.41
CA ASP A 166 -22.21 -13.23 -10.02
C ASP A 166 -22.23 -13.22 -11.56
N ASP A 167 -21.96 -12.07 -12.19
CA ASP A 167 -21.96 -11.96 -13.66
C ASP A 167 -20.83 -12.79 -14.30
N LYS A 168 -21.20 -13.94 -14.87
CA LYS A 168 -20.32 -14.86 -15.59
C LYS A 168 -19.53 -14.20 -16.73
N LYS A 169 -20.04 -13.16 -17.37
CA LYS A 169 -19.32 -12.44 -18.44
C LYS A 169 -18.11 -11.71 -17.88
N VAL A 170 -18.23 -11.10 -16.70
CA VAL A 170 -17.14 -10.41 -16.01
C VAL A 170 -16.05 -11.43 -15.64
N TYR A 171 -16.41 -12.53 -15.00
CA TYR A 171 -15.47 -13.58 -14.62
C TYR A 171 -14.78 -14.24 -15.83
N LYS A 172 -15.51 -14.44 -16.93
CA LYS A 172 -14.92 -14.92 -18.19
C LYS A 172 -13.96 -13.92 -18.82
N MET A 173 -14.23 -12.62 -18.71
CA MET A 173 -13.32 -11.56 -19.15
C MET A 173 -12.04 -11.56 -18.30
N LEU A 174 -12.19 -11.58 -16.97
CA LEU A 174 -11.06 -11.63 -16.03
C LEU A 174 -10.21 -12.88 -16.25
N SER A 175 -10.83 -14.05 -16.43
CA SER A 175 -10.14 -15.32 -16.72
C SER A 175 -9.29 -15.30 -18.00
N LYS A 176 -9.55 -14.37 -18.93
CA LYS A 176 -8.71 -14.15 -20.12
C LYS A 176 -7.53 -13.19 -19.85
N GLY A 177 -7.46 -12.60 -18.65
CA GLY A 177 -6.48 -11.59 -18.24
C GLY A 177 -6.72 -10.21 -18.85
N ASN A 178 -7.96 -9.94 -19.25
CA ASN A 178 -8.40 -8.64 -19.74
C ASN A 178 -8.68 -7.71 -18.54
N CYS A 179 -7.63 -7.37 -17.80
CA CYS A 179 -7.73 -6.57 -16.57
C CYS A 179 -7.19 -5.14 -16.71
N ALA A 180 -6.93 -4.67 -17.93
CA ALA A 180 -6.48 -3.30 -18.14
C ALA A 180 -7.56 -2.31 -17.68
N GLY A 181 -7.20 -1.35 -16.81
CA GLY A 181 -8.15 -0.41 -16.20
C GLY A 181 -9.06 -1.03 -15.13
N ILE A 182 -8.81 -2.26 -14.69
CA ILE A 182 -9.53 -2.90 -13.59
C ILE A 182 -8.73 -2.70 -12.31
N PHE A 183 -9.27 -1.89 -11.41
CA PHE A 183 -8.62 -1.52 -10.14
C PHE A 183 -8.04 -2.74 -9.41
N GLN A 184 -6.80 -2.60 -8.94
CA GLN A 184 -5.98 -3.63 -8.27
C GLN A 184 -5.55 -4.84 -9.11
N LEU A 185 -6.11 -5.05 -10.31
CA LEU A 185 -5.84 -6.22 -11.15
C LEU A 185 -4.97 -5.92 -12.39
N GLU A 186 -4.40 -4.71 -12.49
CA GLU A 186 -3.74 -4.23 -13.71
C GLU A 186 -2.29 -4.70 -13.90
N SER A 187 -1.57 -4.99 -12.81
CA SER A 187 -0.15 -5.33 -12.88
C SER A 187 0.09 -6.63 -13.65
N GLU A 188 1.23 -6.73 -14.32
CA GLU A 188 1.55 -7.90 -15.15
C GLU A 188 1.47 -9.21 -14.37
N GLY A 189 2.10 -9.26 -13.19
CA GLY A 189 2.07 -10.46 -12.34
C GLY A 189 0.67 -10.77 -11.80
N MET A 190 -0.12 -9.76 -11.44
CA MET A 190 -1.51 -9.99 -11.04
C MET A 190 -2.35 -10.54 -12.20
N ARG A 191 -2.18 -10.00 -13.42
CA ARG A 191 -2.88 -10.48 -14.62
C ARG A 191 -2.54 -11.93 -14.95
N ASP A 192 -1.28 -12.33 -14.80
CA ASP A 192 -0.89 -13.73 -14.96
C ASP A 192 -1.60 -14.63 -13.93
N LEU A 193 -1.62 -14.21 -12.67
CA LEU A 193 -2.31 -14.96 -11.62
C LEU A 193 -3.81 -15.07 -11.84
N VAL A 194 -4.48 -13.99 -12.27
CA VAL A 194 -5.91 -14.03 -12.61
C VAL A 194 -6.16 -15.05 -13.74
N LYS A 195 -5.32 -15.10 -14.78
CA LYS A 195 -5.44 -16.09 -15.87
C LYS A 195 -5.23 -17.51 -15.38
N ARG A 196 -4.24 -17.72 -14.50
CA ARG A 196 -3.96 -19.03 -13.90
C ARG A 196 -5.09 -19.47 -12.98
N LEU A 197 -5.63 -18.57 -12.15
CA LEU A 197 -6.68 -18.86 -11.18
C LEU A 197 -8.04 -19.10 -11.83
N LYS A 198 -8.37 -18.34 -12.89
CA LYS A 198 -9.70 -18.29 -13.53
C LYS A 198 -10.81 -18.03 -12.50
N PRO A 199 -10.92 -16.80 -11.95
CA PRO A 199 -11.93 -16.50 -10.92
C PRO A 199 -13.35 -16.75 -11.45
N GLU A 200 -14.22 -17.29 -10.60
CA GLU A 200 -15.64 -17.58 -10.89
C GLU A 200 -16.61 -16.82 -9.97
N ASN A 201 -16.10 -16.24 -8.88
CA ASN A 201 -16.84 -15.45 -7.91
C ASN A 201 -15.95 -14.33 -7.32
N ILE A 202 -16.53 -13.53 -6.42
CA ILE A 202 -15.83 -12.38 -5.85
C ILE A 202 -14.82 -12.82 -4.78
N GLU A 203 -15.09 -13.92 -4.09
CA GLU A 203 -14.22 -14.51 -3.06
C GLU A 203 -12.87 -14.92 -3.65
N ASP A 204 -12.84 -15.44 -4.87
CA ASP A 204 -11.62 -15.73 -5.63
C ASP A 204 -10.74 -14.49 -5.82
N ILE A 205 -11.37 -13.36 -6.17
CA ILE A 205 -10.66 -12.10 -6.41
C ILE A 205 -10.10 -11.58 -5.09
N THR A 206 -10.90 -11.60 -4.02
CA THR A 206 -10.48 -11.21 -2.67
C THR A 206 -9.31 -12.05 -2.19
N ALA A 207 -9.37 -13.37 -2.37
CA ALA A 207 -8.31 -14.30 -1.96
C ALA A 207 -7.03 -14.05 -2.77
N LEU A 208 -7.16 -13.82 -4.07
CA LEU A 208 -6.01 -13.52 -4.93
C LEU A 208 -5.30 -12.22 -4.51
N LEU A 209 -6.07 -11.18 -4.20
CA LEU A 209 -5.53 -9.91 -3.70
C LEU A 209 -4.84 -10.06 -2.34
N ALA A 210 -5.36 -10.93 -1.47
CA ALA A 210 -4.74 -11.22 -0.18
C ALA A 210 -3.44 -12.01 -0.33
N LEU A 211 -3.41 -12.98 -1.25
CA LEU A 211 -2.25 -13.83 -1.51
C LEU A 211 -1.15 -13.13 -2.31
N TYR A 212 -1.46 -12.16 -3.17
CA TYR A 212 -0.46 -11.44 -3.97
C TYR A 212 0.28 -10.37 -3.15
N ARG A 213 1.01 -10.83 -2.13
CA ARG A 213 1.83 -10.01 -1.24
C ARG A 213 3.22 -10.64 -1.07
N PRO A 214 4.25 -9.87 -0.69
CA PRO A 214 5.62 -10.38 -0.60
C PRO A 214 5.81 -11.61 0.30
N GLY A 215 5.00 -11.77 1.36
CA GLY A 215 5.09 -12.93 2.26
C GLY A 215 4.61 -14.24 1.62
N PRO A 216 3.36 -14.32 1.10
CA PRO A 216 2.89 -15.52 0.41
C PRO A 216 3.54 -15.75 -0.96
N LEU A 217 4.09 -14.70 -1.60
CA LEU A 217 4.85 -14.85 -2.84
C LEU A 217 6.12 -15.66 -2.57
N GLY A 218 6.24 -16.82 -3.22
CA GLY A 218 7.40 -17.71 -3.09
C GLY A 218 7.30 -18.73 -1.95
N SER A 219 6.24 -18.72 -1.14
CA SER A 219 5.98 -19.78 -0.15
C SER A 219 5.26 -21.00 -0.72
N GLY A 220 4.81 -20.93 -1.98
CA GLY A 220 3.98 -21.95 -2.64
C GLY A 220 2.49 -21.88 -2.31
N MET A 221 2.06 -20.94 -1.44
CA MET A 221 0.64 -20.81 -1.06
C MET A 221 -0.29 -20.47 -2.23
N ILE A 222 0.17 -19.65 -3.18
CA ILE A 222 -0.61 -19.27 -4.36
C ILE A 222 -0.82 -20.48 -5.26
N GLU A 223 0.23 -21.26 -5.47
CA GLU A 223 0.22 -22.50 -6.26
C GLU A 223 -0.72 -23.53 -5.65
N ASP A 224 -0.64 -23.75 -4.34
CA ASP A 224 -1.55 -24.63 -3.61
C ASP A 224 -2.99 -24.18 -3.73
N PHE A 225 -3.28 -22.89 -3.55
CA PHE A 225 -4.61 -22.33 -3.70
C PHE A 225 -5.19 -22.59 -5.10
N ILE A 226 -4.41 -22.27 -6.15
CA ILE A 226 -4.84 -22.47 -7.55
C ILE A 226 -5.04 -23.96 -7.86
N ASN A 227 -4.13 -24.83 -7.41
CA ASN A 227 -4.19 -26.25 -7.69
C ASN A 227 -5.36 -26.93 -6.98
N ARG A 228 -5.64 -26.54 -5.72
CA ARG A 228 -6.80 -27.03 -4.97
C ARG A 228 -8.10 -26.57 -5.60
N LYS A 229 -8.20 -25.29 -5.98
CA LYS A 229 -9.36 -24.76 -6.70
C LYS A 229 -9.64 -25.56 -7.99
N LYS A 230 -8.60 -25.88 -8.75
CA LYS A 230 -8.72 -26.63 -10.00
C LYS A 230 -8.96 -28.13 -9.82
N GLY A 231 -8.98 -28.63 -8.58
CA GLY A 231 -9.08 -30.06 -8.28
C GLY A 231 -7.85 -30.87 -8.70
N ILE A 232 -6.70 -30.21 -8.94
CA ILE A 232 -5.42 -30.88 -9.20
C ILE A 232 -4.87 -31.49 -7.90
N ILE A 233 -5.07 -30.77 -6.78
CA ILE A 233 -4.74 -31.22 -5.43
C ILE A 233 -6.04 -31.36 -4.65
N GLU A 234 -6.18 -32.48 -3.94
CA GLU A 234 -7.32 -32.72 -3.06
C GLU A 234 -7.34 -31.71 -1.89
N ILE A 235 -8.50 -31.14 -1.60
CA ILE A 235 -8.69 -30.24 -0.46
C ILE A 235 -8.74 -31.10 0.81
N LYS A 236 -7.70 -31.00 1.64
CA LYS A 236 -7.64 -31.67 2.95
C LYS A 236 -7.69 -30.65 4.07
N TYR A 237 -8.56 -30.90 5.03
CA TYR A 237 -8.65 -30.13 6.26
C TYR A 237 -7.97 -30.91 7.40
N ALA A 238 -7.21 -30.21 8.24
CA ALA A 238 -6.54 -30.85 9.38
C ALA A 238 -7.55 -31.37 10.44
N HIS A 239 -8.76 -30.82 10.47
CA HIS A 239 -9.84 -31.24 11.34
C HIS A 239 -11.20 -30.92 10.69
N PRO A 240 -12.25 -31.75 10.84
CA PRO A 240 -13.55 -31.54 10.19
C PRO A 240 -14.19 -30.17 10.47
N ARG A 241 -14.01 -29.63 11.69
CA ARG A 241 -14.50 -28.28 12.06
C ARG A 241 -13.90 -27.14 11.24
N LEU A 242 -12.77 -27.36 10.58
CA LEU A 242 -12.11 -26.34 9.76
C LEU A 242 -12.75 -26.19 8.38
N GLU A 243 -13.54 -27.15 7.94
CA GLU A 243 -14.20 -27.09 6.64
C GLU A 243 -15.09 -25.85 6.53
N SER A 244 -15.93 -25.57 7.54
CA SER A 244 -16.81 -24.39 7.54
C SER A 244 -16.04 -23.05 7.47
N VAL A 245 -14.80 -23.01 7.96
CA VAL A 245 -13.97 -21.80 7.99
C VAL A 245 -13.13 -21.63 6.73
N LEU A 246 -12.65 -22.72 6.15
CA LEU A 246 -11.66 -22.72 5.07
C LEU A 246 -12.20 -23.13 3.71
N LYS A 247 -13.48 -23.53 3.61
CA LYS A 247 -14.10 -23.95 2.34
C LYS A 247 -14.00 -22.87 1.26
N GLU A 248 -14.24 -21.62 1.60
CA GLU A 248 -14.18 -20.48 0.66
C GLU A 248 -12.76 -20.18 0.16
N THR A 249 -11.74 -20.69 0.84
CA THR A 249 -10.33 -20.53 0.46
C THR A 249 -9.65 -21.87 0.14
N TYR A 250 -10.44 -22.88 -0.21
CA TYR A 250 -9.97 -24.20 -0.63
C TYR A 250 -9.00 -24.86 0.38
N GLY A 251 -9.28 -24.68 1.68
CA GLY A 251 -8.46 -25.25 2.76
C GLY A 251 -7.15 -24.49 3.03
N VAL A 252 -6.91 -23.34 2.40
CA VAL A 252 -5.73 -22.49 2.64
C VAL A 252 -6.12 -21.39 3.62
N ILE A 253 -5.29 -21.12 4.63
CA ILE A 253 -5.53 -20.01 5.57
C ILE A 253 -5.03 -18.73 4.90
N VAL A 254 -5.94 -17.85 4.51
CA VAL A 254 -5.64 -16.61 3.77
C VAL A 254 -5.93 -15.37 4.61
N TYR A 255 -7.01 -15.39 5.38
CA TYR A 255 -7.51 -14.22 6.10
C TYR A 255 -7.23 -14.28 7.61
N GLN A 256 -7.11 -13.12 8.25
CA GLN A 256 -6.92 -13.05 9.71
C GLN A 256 -8.16 -13.55 10.46
N GLU A 257 -9.34 -13.28 9.91
CA GLU A 257 -10.63 -13.75 10.41
C GLU A 257 -10.72 -15.27 10.41
N GLN A 258 -10.07 -15.95 9.47
CA GLN A 258 -9.96 -17.41 9.48
C GLN A 258 -9.12 -17.87 10.66
N VAL A 259 -7.97 -17.25 10.92
CA VAL A 259 -7.12 -17.59 12.08
C VAL A 259 -7.91 -17.44 13.39
N MET A 260 -8.65 -16.34 13.54
CA MET A 260 -9.50 -16.09 14.71
C MET A 260 -10.60 -17.15 14.85
N LYS A 261 -11.32 -17.45 13.77
CA LYS A 261 -12.37 -18.49 13.78
C LYS A 261 -11.83 -19.87 14.09
N ILE A 262 -10.63 -20.22 13.60
CA ILE A 262 -9.98 -21.49 13.90
C ILE A 262 -9.69 -21.60 15.40
N ALA A 263 -9.13 -20.55 16.01
CA ALA A 263 -8.87 -20.53 17.44
C ALA A 263 -10.16 -20.65 18.27
N SER A 264 -11.24 -19.99 17.84
CA SER A 264 -12.55 -20.10 18.48
C SER A 264 -13.14 -21.51 18.37
N GLU A 265 -13.17 -22.09 17.16
CA GLU A 265 -13.79 -23.39 16.86
C GLU A 265 -13.04 -24.60 17.45
N LEU A 266 -11.70 -24.52 17.51
CA LEU A 266 -10.86 -25.61 18.01
C LEU A 266 -10.50 -25.48 19.48
N ALA A 267 -10.30 -24.25 19.98
CA ALA A 267 -9.77 -24.01 21.32
C ALA A 267 -10.68 -23.15 22.22
N GLY A 268 -11.87 -22.75 21.73
CA GLY A 268 -12.87 -22.06 22.55
C GLY A 268 -12.52 -20.62 22.90
N PHE A 269 -11.66 -19.96 22.13
CA PHE A 269 -11.37 -18.54 22.29
C PHE A 269 -12.59 -17.66 21.95
N THR A 270 -12.75 -16.57 22.70
CA THR A 270 -13.79 -15.54 22.53
C THR A 270 -13.29 -14.35 21.74
#